data_AF-A0A2G2A0Q5-F1
#
_entry.id   AF-A0A2G2A0Q5-F1
#
_cell.length_a   1.000
_cell.length_b   1.000
_cell.length_c   1.000
_cell.angle_alpha   90.00
_cell.angle_beta   90.00
_cell.angle_gamma   90.00
#
_symmetry.space_group_name_H-M   'P 1'
#
loop_
_entity.id
_entity.type
_entity.pdbx_description
1 polymer ?
#
loop_
_entity_poly.entity_id
_entity_poly.type
_entity_poly.pdbx_seq_one_letter_code
_entity_poly.pdbx_strand_id
1 'polypeptide(L)'
;MVLAGAGVVYFMTTGTPGTQSKHPLDMESQWICLAENEPHDFILTIREISQFPDGVTCTVCSSAEVSRAFPCTNCDRHYPIGRYNASPANCMHCGFRLDGADISVFHGSEGH
;
A
#
# COMPACT_ATOMS: atom_id res chain seq x y z
N MET A 1 -21.20 -6.25 -51.97
CA MET A 1 -21.22 -7.28 -50.91
C MET A 1 -19.83 -7.37 -50.32
N VAL A 2 -19.75 -7.19 -49.01
CA VAL A 2 -18.53 -7.17 -48.17
C VAL A 2 -18.11 -8.60 -47.85
N LEU A 3 -16.81 -8.89 -47.83
CA LEU A 3 -16.07 -9.91 -47.05
C LEU A 3 -14.58 -9.59 -47.28
N ALA A 4 -13.88 -8.73 -46.53
CA ALA A 4 -13.42 -8.86 -45.13
C ALA A 4 -12.80 -10.24 -44.83
N GLY A 5 -11.45 -10.30 -44.79
CA GLY A 5 -10.68 -11.52 -44.52
C GLY A 5 -9.26 -11.20 -44.05
N ALA A 6 -9.18 -10.58 -42.87
CA ALA A 6 -8.07 -10.50 -41.91
C ALA A 6 -6.62 -10.71 -42.41
N GLY A 7 -5.93 -9.59 -42.67
CA GLY A 7 -4.47 -9.55 -42.57
C GLY A 7 -4.05 -9.78 -41.12
N VAL A 8 -3.19 -10.76 -40.88
CA VAL A 8 -2.57 -10.98 -39.59
C VAL A 8 -1.53 -9.87 -39.39
N VAL A 9 -1.91 -8.83 -38.64
CA VAL A 9 -0.96 -7.83 -38.15
C VAL A 9 -0.30 -8.43 -36.92
N TYR A 10 0.93 -8.94 -37.08
CA TYR A 10 1.78 -9.25 -35.94
C TYR A 10 2.18 -7.93 -35.29
N PHE A 11 1.43 -7.49 -34.28
CA PHE A 11 1.93 -6.54 -33.31
C PHE A 11 2.99 -7.25 -32.48
N MET A 12 4.25 -7.20 -32.93
CA MET A 12 5.37 -7.35 -32.02
C MET A 12 5.39 -6.10 -31.14
N THR A 13 4.63 -6.14 -30.06
CA THR A 13 4.76 -5.17 -28.97
C THR A 13 6.19 -5.27 -28.46
N THR A 14 7.00 -4.30 -28.86
CA THR A 14 8.26 -3.95 -28.21
C THR A 14 7.95 -3.66 -26.74
N GLY A 15 8.46 -4.48 -25.84
CA GLY A 15 8.40 -4.20 -24.42
C GLY A 15 8.17 -5.45 -23.58
N THR A 16 9.16 -6.31 -23.48
CA THR A 16 9.44 -6.88 -22.16
C THR A 16 10.14 -5.75 -21.39
N PRO A 17 9.49 -5.07 -20.43
CA PRO A 17 10.23 -4.18 -19.57
C PRO A 17 11.20 -5.08 -18.82
N GLY A 18 12.49 -4.74 -18.94
CA GLY A 18 13.53 -5.45 -18.24
C GLY A 18 13.12 -5.62 -16.78
N THR A 19 13.24 -6.84 -16.28
CA THR A 19 13.48 -7.08 -14.87
C THR A 19 14.81 -6.42 -14.51
N GLN A 20 14.84 -5.08 -14.46
CA GLN A 20 15.83 -4.38 -13.67
C GLN A 20 15.55 -4.83 -12.26
N SER A 21 16.43 -5.67 -11.73
CA SER A 21 16.48 -5.96 -10.31
C SER A 21 16.56 -4.62 -9.59
N LYS A 22 15.42 -4.10 -9.09
CA LYS A 22 15.40 -2.90 -8.26
C LYS A 22 16.39 -3.15 -7.12
N HIS A 23 17.29 -2.21 -6.89
CA HIS A 23 18.22 -2.33 -5.78
C HIS A 23 17.39 -2.49 -4.49
N PRO A 24 17.79 -3.33 -3.52
CA PRO A 24 16.98 -3.55 -2.31
C PRO A 24 16.62 -2.27 -1.56
N LEU A 25 17.47 -1.24 -1.65
CA LEU A 25 17.22 0.08 -1.05
C LEU A 25 16.19 0.93 -1.80
N ASP A 26 15.86 0.57 -3.04
CA ASP A 26 14.87 1.24 -3.89
C ASP A 26 13.52 0.48 -3.85
N MET A 27 13.36 -0.45 -2.91
CA MET A 27 12.08 -1.06 -2.61
C MET A 27 11.16 -0.02 -1.98
N GLU A 28 9.97 0.14 -2.55
CA GLU A 28 8.95 1.06 -2.12
C GLU A 28 8.13 0.47 -0.97
N SER A 29 7.83 1.29 0.01
CA SER A 29 6.93 1.00 1.12
C SER A 29 5.82 2.05 1.12
N GLN A 30 4.57 1.58 1.16
CA GLN A 30 3.39 2.44 1.20
C GLN A 30 3.11 2.88 2.65
N TRP A 31 2.82 4.17 2.84
CA TRP A 31 2.47 4.79 4.11
C TRP A 31 1.21 5.65 3.96
N ILE A 32 0.52 5.87 5.07
CA ILE A 32 -0.66 6.74 5.16
C ILE A 32 -0.48 7.71 6.32
N CYS A 33 -0.76 8.98 6.07
CA CYS A 33 -0.81 10.02 7.10
C CYS A 33 -2.19 10.04 7.73
N LEU A 34 -2.26 10.02 9.06
CA LEU A 34 -3.50 9.99 9.85
C LEU A 34 -3.76 11.30 10.61
N ALA A 35 -2.86 12.28 10.49
CA ALA A 35 -2.90 13.54 11.25
C ALA A 35 -3.95 14.54 10.75
N GLU A 36 -4.40 14.40 9.51
CA GLU A 36 -5.30 15.36 8.86
C GLU A 36 -6.73 14.83 8.80
N ASN A 37 -7.70 15.74 8.62
CA ASN A 37 -9.10 15.39 8.41
C ASN A 37 -9.31 14.50 7.17
N GLU A 38 -8.36 14.52 6.23
CA GLU A 38 -8.34 13.66 5.06
C GLU A 38 -7.02 12.87 5.02
N PRO A 39 -7.05 11.57 5.37
CA PRO A 39 -5.88 10.71 5.27
C PRO A 39 -5.38 10.66 3.83
N HIS A 40 -4.07 10.80 3.65
CA HIS A 40 -3.44 10.72 2.33
C HIS A 40 -2.27 9.74 2.31
N ASP A 41 -2.09 9.14 1.14
CA ASP A 41 -1.08 8.11 0.91
C ASP A 41 0.24 8.77 0.51
N PHE A 42 1.35 8.18 0.92
CA PHE A 42 2.67 8.51 0.39
C PHE A 42 3.56 7.27 0.35
N ILE A 43 4.58 7.31 -0.49
CA ILE A 43 5.50 6.19 -0.70
C ILE A 43 6.89 6.64 -0.28
N LEU A 44 7.59 5.76 0.43
CA LEU A 44 8.99 5.94 0.77
C LEU A 44 9.77 4.69 0.35
N THR A 45 10.96 4.91 -0.18
CA THR A 45 11.95 3.86 -0.38
C THR A 45 12.59 3.45 0.95
N ILE A 46 13.19 2.26 1.01
CA ILE A 46 13.99 1.84 2.17
C ILE A 46 15.13 2.84 2.45
N ARG A 47 15.72 3.44 1.40
CA ARG A 47 16.72 4.49 1.53
C ARG A 47 16.17 5.72 2.26
N GLU A 48 15.00 6.21 1.88
CA GLU A 48 14.36 7.35 2.54
C GLU A 48 13.98 6.99 3.98
N ILE A 49 13.42 5.81 4.22
CA ILE A 49 13.08 5.33 5.57
C ILE A 49 14.31 5.33 6.48
N SER A 50 15.49 4.96 5.97
CA SER A 50 16.74 4.96 6.75
C SER A 50 17.21 6.35 7.20
N GLN A 51 16.64 7.42 6.63
CA GLN A 51 16.92 8.80 7.03
C GLN A 51 16.07 9.26 8.22
N PHE A 52 15.12 8.45 8.67
CA PHE A 52 14.25 8.73 9.82
C PHE A 52 14.72 7.94 11.06
N PRO A 53 15.63 8.49 11.88
CA PRO A 53 16.19 7.77 13.03
C PRO A 53 15.14 7.45 14.11
N ASP A 54 14.12 8.29 14.24
CA ASP A 54 13.08 8.19 15.27
C ASP A 54 11.76 7.59 14.76
N GLY A 55 11.77 7.09 13.51
CA GLY A 55 10.59 6.58 12.83
C GLY A 55 10.05 7.53 11.76
N VAL A 56 9.30 6.96 10.81
CA VAL A 56 8.79 7.67 9.63
C VAL A 56 7.84 8.79 10.06
N THR A 57 7.97 9.96 9.43
CA THR A 57 7.02 11.06 9.52
C THR A 57 6.42 11.36 8.15
N CYS A 58 5.26 12.02 8.14
CA CYS A 58 4.61 12.42 6.91
C CYS A 58 5.46 13.46 6.16
N THR A 59 5.72 13.24 4.88
CA THR A 59 6.50 14.16 4.05
C THR A 59 5.77 15.45 3.69
N VAL A 60 4.43 15.48 3.85
CA VAL A 60 3.59 16.63 3.53
C VAL A 60 3.43 17.55 4.76
N CYS A 61 3.00 17.00 5.89
CA CYS A 61 2.67 17.79 7.09
C CYS A 61 3.65 17.60 8.26
N SER A 62 4.70 16.77 8.10
CA SER A 62 5.69 16.46 9.14
C SER A 62 5.13 15.81 10.42
N SER A 63 3.88 15.34 10.41
CA SER A 63 3.31 14.62 11.57
C SER A 63 3.95 13.24 11.75
N ALA A 64 4.08 12.81 13.00
CA ALA A 64 4.47 11.46 13.39
C ALA A 64 3.28 10.47 13.37
N GLU A 65 2.06 10.96 13.17
CA GLU A 65 0.86 10.14 13.07
C GLU A 65 0.76 9.50 11.67
N VAL A 66 1.67 8.57 11.40
CA VAL A 66 1.72 7.80 10.17
C VAL A 66 1.67 6.31 10.46
N SER A 67 1.16 5.56 9.49
CA SER A 67 1.14 4.11 9.54
C SER A 67 1.54 3.54 8.19
N ARG A 68 2.04 2.30 8.17
CA ARG A 68 2.16 1.56 6.91
C ARG A 68 0.78 1.32 6.35
N ALA A 69 0.66 1.30 5.03
CA ALA A 69 -0.63 1.17 4.37
C ALA A 69 -0.66 -0.05 3.46
N PHE A 70 -1.76 -0.80 3.48
CA PHE A 70 -1.99 -1.95 2.61
C PHE A 70 -3.17 -1.68 1.70
N PRO A 71 -3.15 -2.11 0.42
CA PRO A 71 -4.28 -1.95 -0.47
C PRO A 71 -5.41 -2.90 -0.08
N CYS A 72 -6.65 -2.39 -0.02
CA CYS A 72 -7.83 -3.22 0.10
C CYS A 72 -8.11 -3.93 -1.23
N THR A 73 -8.16 -5.26 -1.22
CA THR A 73 -8.42 -6.08 -2.41
C THR A 73 -9.78 -5.85 -3.08
N ASN A 74 -10.73 -5.19 -2.39
CA ASN A 74 -12.08 -4.95 -2.89
C ASN A 74 -12.30 -3.55 -3.46
N CYS A 75 -11.62 -2.52 -2.93
CA CYS A 75 -11.83 -1.13 -3.35
C CYS A 75 -10.57 -0.39 -3.76
N ASP A 76 -9.43 -1.08 -3.76
CA ASP A 76 -8.08 -0.59 -4.06
C ASP A 76 -7.61 0.61 -3.21
N ARG A 77 -8.41 1.05 -2.23
CA ARG A 77 -8.01 2.09 -1.29
C ARG A 77 -7.11 1.50 -0.21
N HIS A 78 -6.11 2.29 0.18
CA HIS A 78 -5.18 1.90 1.22
C HIS A 78 -5.81 2.03 2.61
N TYR A 79 -5.48 1.10 3.50
CA TYR A 79 -5.88 1.16 4.91
C TYR A 79 -4.63 1.07 5.80
N PRO A 80 -4.63 1.73 6.97
CA PRO A 80 -3.51 1.68 7.90
C PRO A 80 -3.40 0.28 8.52
N ILE A 81 -2.17 -0.20 8.69
CA ILE A 81 -1.88 -1.44 9.42
C ILE A 81 -1.23 -1.14 10.77
N GLY A 82 -1.68 -1.83 11.81
CA GLY A 82 -1.12 -1.72 13.15
C GLY A 82 0.29 -2.29 13.25
N ARG A 83 0.87 -2.18 14.46
CA ARG A 83 2.13 -2.87 14.78
C ARG A 83 1.96 -4.37 14.50
N TYR A 84 3.03 -5.02 14.02
CA TYR A 84 3.04 -6.43 13.61
C TYR A 84 2.18 -6.79 12.39
N ASN A 85 1.95 -5.84 11.47
CA ASN A 85 1.13 -6.03 10.26
C ASN A 85 -0.33 -6.43 10.57
N ALA A 86 -0.81 -6.03 11.75
CA ALA A 86 -2.16 -6.35 12.17
C ALA A 86 -3.15 -5.44 11.42
N SER A 87 -4.03 -6.05 10.64
CA SER A 87 -5.01 -5.32 9.81
C SER A 87 -6.32 -5.12 10.59
N PRO A 88 -7.05 -4.01 10.37
CA PRO A 88 -8.41 -3.88 10.89
C PRO A 88 -9.30 -4.99 10.30
N ALA A 89 -10.34 -5.39 11.04
CA ALA A 89 -11.27 -6.44 10.62
C ALA A 89 -11.98 -6.12 9.30
N ASN A 90 -12.28 -4.83 9.09
CA ASN A 90 -12.94 -4.35 7.89
C ASN A 90 -12.20 -3.14 7.32
N CYS A 91 -12.19 -3.01 6.00
CA CYS A 91 -11.70 -1.83 5.32
C CYS A 91 -12.54 -0.61 5.72
N MET A 92 -11.89 0.45 6.19
CA MET A 92 -12.54 1.70 6.60
C MET A 92 -13.23 2.45 5.44
N HIS A 93 -12.93 2.12 4.19
CA HIS A 93 -13.52 2.78 3.02
C HIS A 93 -14.72 2.05 2.42
N CYS A 94 -14.68 0.72 2.34
CA CYS A 94 -15.73 -0.07 1.68
C CYS A 94 -16.42 -1.08 2.59
N GLY A 95 -15.96 -1.26 3.84
CA GLY A 95 -16.51 -2.22 4.78
C GLY A 95 -16.16 -3.69 4.48
N PHE A 96 -15.36 -3.97 3.45
CA PHE A 96 -14.94 -5.33 3.11
C PHE A 96 -14.09 -5.94 4.22
N ARG A 97 -14.36 -7.21 4.57
CA ARG A 97 -13.59 -7.95 5.57
C ARG A 97 -12.18 -8.23 5.04
N LEU A 98 -11.15 -7.79 5.77
CA LEU A 98 -9.76 -7.95 5.35
C LEU A 98 -9.19 -9.28 5.87
N ASP A 99 -8.57 -10.06 4.98
CA ASP A 99 -7.87 -11.29 5.35
C ASP A 99 -6.56 -10.94 6.08
N GLY A 100 -6.35 -11.48 7.28
CA GLY A 100 -5.21 -11.13 8.16
C GLY A 100 -5.57 -10.35 9.43
N ALA A 101 -6.85 -10.08 9.66
CA ALA A 101 -7.37 -9.43 10.87
C ALA A 101 -7.56 -10.36 12.09
N ASP A 102 -6.96 -11.56 12.07
CA ASP A 102 -7.09 -12.54 13.16
C ASP A 102 -6.13 -12.28 14.33
N ILE A 103 -5.21 -11.33 14.18
CA ILE A 103 -4.40 -10.80 15.29
C ILE A 103 -5.05 -9.53 15.82
N SER A 104 -5.76 -9.66 16.94
CA SER A 104 -6.34 -8.56 17.71
C SER A 104 -5.30 -7.47 18.00
N VAL A 105 -5.34 -6.36 17.25
CA VAL A 105 -4.47 -5.18 17.43
C VAL A 105 -4.68 -4.52 18.79
N PHE A 106 -5.82 -4.80 19.44
CA PHE A 106 -6.13 -4.37 20.78
C PHE A 106 -6.19 -5.60 21.68
N HIS A 107 -5.06 -5.99 22.28
CA HIS A 107 -5.12 -6.65 23.58
C HIS A 107 -5.55 -5.59 24.61
N GLY A 108 -6.86 -5.32 24.62
CA GLY A 108 -7.50 -4.63 25.73
C GLY A 108 -7.30 -5.46 26.99
N SER A 109 -6.78 -4.82 28.02
CA SER A 109 -6.78 -5.28 29.39
C SER A 109 -8.19 -5.73 29.81
N GLU A 110 -8.39 -7.01 30.09
CA GLU A 110 -9.48 -7.47 30.96
C GLU A 110 -8.90 -8.49 31.94
N GLY A 111 -9.08 -8.19 33.23
CA GLY A 111 -8.31 -8.74 34.32
C GLY A 111 -8.64 -10.17 34.68
N HIS A 112 -7.74 -10.78 35.46
CA HIS A 112 -8.00 -11.74 36.51
C HIS A 112 -6.75 -11.89 37.38
#